data_AF-A0A7W1IZU0-F1
#
_entry.id   AF-A0A7W1IZU0-F1
#
_cell.length_a   1.000
_cell.length_b   1.000
_cell.length_c   1.000
_cell.angle_alpha   90.00
_cell.angle_beta   90.00
_cell.angle_gamma   90.00
#
_symmetry.space_group_name_H-M   'P 1'
#
loop_
_entity.id
_entity.type
_entity.pdbx_description
1 polymer ?
#
loop_
_entity_poly.entity_id
_entity_poly.type
_entity_poly.pdbx_seq_one_letter_code
_entity_poly.pdbx_strand_id
1 'polypeptide(L)'
;MNRHLALVLNSVLPGSGLLLRHPGVWPAVPAVLGAAGLSLIAVALTSPGTAAIIPVGWCGLGLWIAAVLVATIAWMLVERPSSRDLSAIQPLFREVAKAYLSGDLAAAEQAARRLVALAGTEAGAWRLLALVTRAQGRTDQAAKLDRRAARLELARI
;
A
#
# COMPACT_ATOMS: atom_id res chain seq x y z
N MET A 1 21.17 -3.88 -3.89
CA MET A 1 21.23 -2.40 -3.97
C MET A 1 22.26 -1.91 -2.95
N ASN A 2 23.33 -1.24 -3.40
CA ASN A 2 24.52 -0.93 -2.58
C ASN A 2 24.19 0.02 -1.42
N ARG A 3 24.55 -0.36 -0.19
CA ARG A 3 24.38 0.45 1.04
C ARG A 3 24.97 1.87 0.93
N HIS A 4 26.02 2.02 0.14
CA HIS A 4 26.67 3.31 -0.12
C HIS A 4 25.76 4.29 -0.86
N LEU A 5 24.90 3.82 -1.76
CA LEU A 5 23.98 4.68 -2.52
C LEU A 5 22.85 5.22 -1.63
N ALA A 6 22.36 4.40 -0.68
CA ALA A 6 21.38 4.83 0.31
C ALA A 6 21.95 5.86 1.30
N LEU A 7 23.24 5.75 1.67
CA LEU A 7 23.92 6.71 2.54
C LEU A 7 24.10 8.07 1.86
N VAL A 8 24.52 8.08 0.60
CA VAL A 8 24.68 9.32 -0.19
C VAL A 8 23.34 10.01 -0.42
N LEU A 9 22.28 9.25 -0.72
CA LEU A 9 20.94 9.85 -0.87
C LEU A 9 20.43 10.46 0.46
N ASN A 10 20.68 9.80 1.59
CA ASN A 10 20.21 10.25 2.89
C ASN A 10 20.99 11.47 3.41
N SER A 11 22.21 11.71 2.94
CA SER A 11 22.94 12.96 3.21
C SER A 11 22.42 14.16 2.42
N VAL A 12 21.87 13.94 1.22
CA VAL A 12 21.33 15.02 0.36
C VAL A 12 19.86 15.33 0.69
N LEU A 13 19.09 14.30 1.03
CA LEU A 13 17.73 14.42 1.59
C LEU A 13 17.62 13.56 2.85
N PRO A 14 17.74 14.16 4.06
CA PRO A 14 17.51 13.43 5.30
C PRO A 14 16.09 12.85 5.31
N GLY A 15 15.98 11.52 5.32
CA GLY A 15 14.71 10.78 5.27
C GLY A 15 14.48 9.95 3.99
N SER A 16 15.28 10.16 2.94
CA SER A 16 15.14 9.43 1.66
C SER A 16 15.44 7.92 1.76
N GLY A 17 16.21 7.49 2.77
CA GLY A 17 16.45 6.08 3.05
C GLY A 17 15.20 5.30 3.49
N LEU A 18 14.19 5.98 4.05
CA LEU A 18 12.88 5.39 4.38
C LEU A 18 11.99 5.25 3.14
N LEU A 19 12.08 6.19 2.19
CA LEU A 19 11.33 6.18 0.92
C LEU A 19 11.70 4.96 0.05
N LEU A 20 12.96 4.53 0.08
CA LEU A 20 13.46 3.42 -0.72
C LEU A 20 13.19 2.03 -0.13
N ARG A 21 12.79 1.95 1.16
CA ARG A 21 12.55 0.67 1.85
C ARG A 21 11.11 0.19 1.77
N HIS A 22 10.15 1.08 1.52
CA HIS A 22 8.75 0.70 1.37
C HIS A 22 8.33 0.82 -0.10
N PRO A 23 7.86 -0.25 -0.76
CA PRO A 23 7.36 -0.17 -2.14
C PRO A 23 6.15 0.78 -2.28
N GLY A 24 5.55 1.20 -1.17
CA GLY A 24 4.45 2.15 -1.11
C GLY A 24 4.83 3.63 -1.08
N VAL A 25 6.11 4.04 -1.17
CA VAL A 25 6.48 5.48 -1.10
C VAL A 25 6.75 6.14 -2.45
N TRP A 26 6.68 5.39 -3.54
CA TRP A 26 6.62 5.94 -4.91
C TRP A 26 5.52 7.00 -5.13
N PRO A 27 4.32 6.91 -4.52
CA PRO A 27 3.30 7.95 -4.61
C PRO A 27 3.71 9.29 -3.94
N ALA A 28 4.71 9.30 -3.05
CA ALA A 28 5.16 10.53 -2.40
C ALA A 28 6.16 11.32 -3.26
N VAL A 29 6.80 10.68 -4.25
CA VAL A 29 7.80 11.31 -5.12
C VAL A 29 7.23 12.51 -5.90
N PRO A 30 6.04 12.43 -6.54
CA PRO A 30 5.42 13.59 -7.18
C PRO A 30 5.12 14.73 -6.22
N ALA A 31 4.72 14.43 -4.98
CA ALA A 31 4.44 15.45 -3.97
C ALA A 31 5.71 16.20 -3.54
N VAL A 32 6.83 15.47 -3.37
CA VAL A 32 8.14 16.07 -3.05
C VAL A 32 8.66 16.92 -4.22
N LEU A 33 8.55 16.43 -5.46
CA LEU A 33 8.94 17.20 -6.64
C LEU A 33 8.07 18.46 -6.83
N GLY A 34 6.77 18.35 -6.58
CA GLY A 34 5.85 19.49 -6.59
C GLY A 34 6.21 20.54 -5.54
N ALA A 35 6.52 20.12 -4.31
CA ALA A 35 6.96 21.02 -3.23
C ALA A 35 8.30 21.70 -3.54
N ALA A 36 9.25 20.98 -4.14
CA ALA A 36 10.53 21.52 -4.55
C ALA A 36 10.37 22.56 -5.69
N GLY A 37 9.54 22.26 -6.68
CA GLY A 37 9.24 23.19 -7.79
C GLY A 37 8.61 24.48 -7.30
N LEU A 38 7.69 24.41 -6.33
CA LEU A 38 7.04 25.60 -5.77
C LEU A 38 7.96 26.42 -4.88
N SER A 39 8.86 25.80 -4.13
CA SER A 39 9.90 26.51 -3.39
C SER A 39 10.79 27.34 -4.33
N LEU A 40 11.14 26.78 -5.50
CA LEU A 40 11.92 27.50 -6.52
C LEU A 40 11.14 28.67 -7.14
N ILE A 41 9.84 28.49 -7.41
CA ILE A 41 8.96 29.57 -7.89
C ILE A 41 8.85 30.68 -6.84
N ALA A 42 8.67 30.34 -5.57
CA ALA A 42 8.61 31.31 -4.48
C ALA A 42 9.91 32.13 -4.38
N VAL A 43 11.07 31.47 -4.46
CA VAL A 43 12.38 32.14 -4.46
C VAL A 43 12.55 33.07 -5.67
N ALA A 44 12.13 32.64 -6.86
CA ALA A 44 12.18 33.46 -8.07
C ALA A 44 11.31 34.73 -7.95
N LEU A 45 10.13 34.61 -7.32
CA LEU A 45 9.21 35.71 -7.09
C LEU A 45 9.70 36.73 -6.04
N THR A 46 10.58 36.31 -5.12
CA THR A 46 11.20 37.21 -4.12
C THR A 46 12.40 38.01 -4.64
N SER A 47 12.79 37.85 -5.91
CA SER A 47 13.87 38.66 -6.48
C SER A 47 13.46 40.15 -6.53
N PRO A 48 14.32 41.08 -6.05
CA PRO A 48 14.00 42.50 -6.02
C PRO A 48 13.90 43.07 -7.45
N GLY A 49 12.67 43.23 -7.92
CA GLY A 49 12.34 43.69 -9.28
C GLY A 49 10.89 43.44 -9.68
N THR A 50 10.18 42.53 -8.99
CA THR A 50 8.81 42.09 -9.28
C THR A 50 7.76 42.57 -8.26
N ALA A 51 7.97 43.72 -7.64
CA ALA A 51 7.14 44.23 -6.53
C ALA A 51 5.70 44.69 -6.92
N ALA A 52 5.35 44.71 -8.21
CA ALA A 52 4.04 45.18 -8.68
C ALA A 52 3.00 44.06 -8.90
N ILE A 53 3.32 42.79 -8.61
CA ILE A 53 2.48 41.64 -9.02
C ILE A 53 2.02 40.82 -7.80
N ILE A 54 1.27 41.48 -6.91
CA ILE A 54 0.61 40.86 -5.75
C ILE A 54 -0.47 39.81 -6.10
N PRO A 55 -1.24 39.87 -7.23
CA PRO A 55 -2.26 38.85 -7.49
C PRO A 55 -1.69 37.47 -7.87
N VAL A 56 -0.43 37.39 -8.32
CA VAL A 56 0.17 36.12 -8.75
C VAL A 56 0.53 35.21 -7.57
N GLY A 57 0.88 35.79 -6.41
CA GLY A 57 1.20 35.00 -5.21
C GLY A 57 0.01 34.19 -4.68
N TRP A 58 -1.19 34.78 -4.69
CA TRP A 58 -2.41 34.12 -4.22
C TRP A 58 -2.87 32.99 -5.14
N CYS A 59 -2.75 33.18 -6.47
CA CYS A 59 -3.01 32.11 -7.43
C CYS A 59 -2.03 30.93 -7.25
N GLY A 60 -0.75 31.21 -6.97
CA GLY A 60 0.26 30.17 -6.70
C GLY A 60 -0.06 29.37 -5.43
N LEU A 61 -0.46 30.04 -4.35
CA LEU A 61 -0.87 29.38 -3.11
C LEU A 61 -2.12 28.50 -3.31
N GLY A 62 -3.13 29.01 -4.03
CA GLY A 62 -4.34 28.26 -4.33
C GLY A 62 -4.08 26.99 -5.14
N LEU A 63 -3.21 27.07 -6.15
CA LEU A 63 -2.82 25.91 -6.96
C LEU A 63 -2.07 24.86 -6.12
N TRP A 64 -1.22 25.30 -5.18
CA TRP A 64 -0.51 24.38 -4.29
C TRP A 64 -1.46 23.63 -3.35
N ILE A 65 -2.38 24.35 -2.69
CA ILE A 65 -3.37 23.73 -1.80
C ILE A 65 -4.20 22.71 -2.56
N ALA A 66 -4.64 23.05 -3.78
CA ALA A 66 -5.38 22.13 -4.64
C ALA A 66 -4.56 20.87 -4.98
N ALA A 67 -3.27 21.03 -5.33
CA ALA A 67 -2.38 19.92 -5.62
C ALA A 67 -2.17 18.98 -4.41
N VAL A 68 -1.96 19.54 -3.21
CA VAL A 68 -1.83 18.77 -1.96
C VAL A 68 -3.13 18.02 -1.66
N LEU A 69 -4.28 18.67 -1.85
CA LEU A 69 -5.59 18.07 -1.57
C LEU A 69 -5.90 16.92 -2.54
N VAL A 70 -5.62 17.10 -3.84
CA VAL A 70 -5.73 16.04 -4.85
C VAL A 70 -4.78 14.89 -4.53
N ALA A 71 -3.53 15.17 -4.18
CA ALA A 71 -2.55 14.14 -3.79
C ALA A 71 -3.00 13.36 -2.55
N THR A 72 -3.60 14.05 -1.57
CA THR A 72 -4.14 13.44 -0.34
C THR A 72 -5.33 12.54 -0.64
N ILE A 73 -6.26 12.99 -1.49
CA ILE A 73 -7.40 12.18 -1.93
C ILE A 73 -6.93 10.98 -2.74
N ALA A 74 -6.00 11.18 -3.68
CA ALA A 74 -5.42 10.11 -4.46
C ALA A 74 -4.73 9.07 -3.57
N TRP A 75 -3.95 9.52 -2.57
CA TRP A 75 -3.36 8.65 -1.56
C TRP A 75 -4.44 7.90 -0.78
N MET A 76 -5.48 8.55 -0.26
CA MET A 76 -6.58 7.87 0.44
C MET A 76 -7.35 6.86 -0.43
N LEU A 77 -7.43 7.10 -1.75
CA LEU A 77 -8.11 6.20 -2.69
C LEU A 77 -7.22 5.04 -3.15
N VAL A 78 -5.91 5.26 -3.29
CA VAL A 78 -4.91 4.26 -3.72
C VAL A 78 -4.44 3.43 -2.53
N GLU A 79 -4.11 4.07 -1.41
CA GLU A 79 -4.00 3.49 -0.07
C GLU A 79 -5.38 3.24 0.56
N ARG A 80 -6.40 2.94 -0.27
CA ARG A 80 -7.55 2.19 0.24
C ARG A 80 -6.98 1.03 1.07
N PRO A 81 -7.38 0.89 2.33
CA PRO A 81 -6.65 0.16 3.36
C PRO A 81 -6.58 -1.35 3.08
N SER A 82 -5.73 -1.74 2.12
CA SER A 82 -5.31 -3.11 1.80
C SER A 82 -4.24 -3.59 2.78
N SER A 83 -3.77 -2.70 3.65
CA SER A 83 -2.87 -2.94 4.77
C SER A 83 -3.62 -2.88 6.11
N ARG A 84 -4.91 -3.28 6.16
CA ARG A 84 -5.57 -3.59 7.43
C ARG A 84 -4.80 -4.71 8.11
N ASP A 85 -3.93 -4.29 9.02
CA ASP A 85 -3.17 -5.08 9.98
C ASP A 85 -2.69 -6.43 9.43
N LEU A 86 -1.65 -6.40 8.60
CA LEU A 86 -0.83 -7.60 8.38
C LEU A 86 -0.43 -8.24 9.74
N SER A 87 -0.26 -7.42 10.78
CA SER A 87 -0.09 -7.81 12.19
C SER A 87 -1.25 -8.65 12.74
N ALA A 88 -2.51 -8.36 12.41
CA ALA A 88 -3.69 -9.11 12.86
C ALA A 88 -3.96 -10.34 11.98
N ILE A 89 -3.59 -10.28 10.70
CA ILE A 89 -3.82 -11.37 9.73
C ILE A 89 -2.71 -12.44 9.85
N GLN A 90 -1.46 -12.05 10.08
CA GLN A 90 -0.31 -12.95 10.18
C GLN A 90 -0.44 -14.05 11.26
N PRO A 91 -0.96 -13.81 12.48
CA PRO A 91 -1.16 -14.89 13.46
C PRO A 91 -2.17 -15.92 12.96
N LEU A 92 -3.22 -15.50 12.25
CA LEU A 92 -4.21 -16.43 11.66
C LEU A 92 -3.59 -17.30 10.56
N PHE A 93 -2.72 -16.74 9.70
CA PHE A 93 -1.96 -17.54 8.72
C PHE A 93 -1.11 -18.62 9.41
N ARG A 94 -0.42 -18.26 10.50
CA ARG A 94 0.39 -19.21 11.28
C ARG A 94 -0.48 -20.26 11.94
N GLU A 95 -1.67 -19.90 12.45
CA GLU A 95 -2.63 -20.83 13.04
C GLU A 95 -3.13 -21.85 12.01
N VAL A 96 -3.52 -21.40 10.81
CA VAL A 96 -3.91 -22.30 9.70
C VAL A 96 -2.77 -23.23 9.32
N ALA A 97 -1.57 -22.70 9.11
CA ALA A 97 -0.41 -23.50 8.71
C ALA A 97 -0.04 -24.53 9.80
N LYS A 98 -0.06 -24.13 11.08
CA LYS A 98 0.22 -25.03 12.20
C LYS A 98 -0.78 -26.18 12.25
N ALA A 99 -2.08 -25.89 12.18
CA ALA A 99 -3.13 -26.92 12.21
C ALA A 99 -3.09 -27.84 10.98
N TYR A 100 -2.80 -27.29 9.80
CA TYR A 100 -2.64 -28.08 8.57
C TYR A 100 -1.45 -29.04 8.65
N LEU A 101 -0.29 -28.56 9.11
CA LEU A 101 0.92 -29.36 9.26
C LEU A 101 0.79 -30.42 10.37
N SER A 102 -0.04 -30.19 11.39
CA SER A 102 -0.34 -31.20 12.41
C SER A 102 -1.38 -32.24 11.96
N GLY A 103 -1.92 -32.13 10.74
CA GLY A 103 -2.97 -33.02 10.24
C GLY A 103 -4.36 -32.76 10.81
N ASP A 104 -4.54 -31.74 11.65
CA ASP A 104 -5.85 -31.34 12.18
C ASP A 104 -6.58 -30.46 11.16
N LEU A 105 -7.14 -31.13 10.15
CA LEU A 105 -7.80 -30.45 9.04
C LEU A 105 -9.06 -29.69 9.48
N ALA A 106 -9.71 -30.10 10.58
CA ALA A 106 -10.89 -29.43 11.11
C ALA A 106 -10.52 -28.08 11.75
N ALA A 107 -9.48 -28.07 12.60
CA ALA A 107 -8.96 -26.82 13.17
C ALA A 107 -8.40 -25.89 12.09
N ALA A 108 -7.70 -26.45 11.09
CA ALA A 108 -7.18 -25.69 9.95
C ALA A 108 -8.31 -25.01 9.17
N GLU A 109 -9.43 -25.71 8.94
CA GLU A 109 -10.59 -25.15 8.25
C GLU A 109 -11.23 -24.01 9.06
N GLN A 110 -11.41 -24.20 10.37
CA GLN A 110 -11.99 -23.17 11.23
C GLN A 110 -11.11 -21.91 11.28
N ALA A 111 -9.79 -22.07 11.38
CA ALA A 111 -8.84 -20.96 11.30
C ALA A 111 -8.87 -20.27 9.93
N ALA A 112 -8.94 -21.04 8.84
CA ALA A 112 -9.01 -20.49 7.49
C ALA A 112 -10.31 -19.74 7.23
N ARG A 113 -11.44 -20.19 7.79
CA ARG A 113 -12.71 -19.45 7.74
C ARG A 113 -12.64 -18.14 8.51
N ARG A 114 -12.02 -18.11 9.69
CA ARG A 114 -11.77 -16.87 10.45
C ARG A 114 -10.90 -15.90 9.65
N LEU A 115 -9.86 -16.43 9.00
CA LEU A 115 -8.99 -15.65 8.11
C LEU A 115 -9.78 -15.04 6.93
N VAL A 116 -10.65 -15.80 6.28
CA VAL A 116 -11.52 -15.30 5.20
C VAL A 116 -12.54 -14.28 5.72
N ALA A 117 -13.06 -14.44 6.93
CA ALA A 117 -13.97 -13.46 7.53
C ALA A 117 -13.28 -12.12 7.81
N LEU A 118 -12.03 -12.14 8.26
CA LEU A 118 -11.25 -10.94 8.54
C LEU A 118 -10.68 -10.29 7.26
N ALA A 119 -10.17 -11.12 6.35
CA ALA A 119 -9.44 -10.71 5.15
C ALA A 119 -10.12 -11.19 3.86
N GLY A 120 -11.44 -11.01 3.76
CA GLY A 120 -12.25 -11.53 2.65
C GLY A 120 -11.94 -10.95 1.27
N THR A 121 -11.18 -9.85 1.20
CA THR A 121 -10.66 -9.24 -0.03
C THR A 121 -9.30 -9.77 -0.44
N GLU A 122 -8.58 -10.48 0.44
CA GLU A 122 -7.25 -11.01 0.16
C GLU A 122 -7.35 -12.39 -0.50
N ALA A 123 -6.82 -12.51 -1.72
CA ALA A 123 -6.82 -13.78 -2.45
C ALA A 123 -6.12 -14.91 -1.68
N GLY A 124 -5.08 -14.59 -0.90
CA GLY A 124 -4.33 -15.54 -0.08
C GLY A 124 -5.19 -16.26 0.97
N ALA A 125 -6.17 -15.57 1.58
CA ALA A 125 -7.07 -16.17 2.56
C ALA A 125 -7.97 -17.25 1.90
N TRP A 126 -8.49 -16.95 0.71
CA TRP A 126 -9.32 -17.90 -0.05
C TRP A 126 -8.53 -19.11 -0.55
N ARG A 127 -7.28 -18.90 -0.98
CA ARG A 127 -6.38 -20.01 -1.37
C ARG A 127 -6.07 -20.95 -0.22
N LEU A 128 -5.81 -20.43 0.98
CA LEU A 128 -5.60 -21.28 2.15
C LEU A 128 -6.83 -22.11 2.49
N LEU A 129 -8.02 -21.51 2.44
CA LEU A 129 -9.24 -22.26 2.66
C LEU A 129 -9.42 -23.34 1.57
N ALA A 130 -9.17 -23.02 0.30
CA ALA A 130 -9.21 -23.99 -0.79
C ALA A 130 -8.24 -25.16 -0.59
N LEU A 131 -7.00 -24.87 -0.14
CA LEU A 131 -5.99 -25.88 0.18
C LEU A 131 -6.46 -26.83 1.27
N VAL A 132 -6.96 -26.30 2.40
CA VAL A 132 -7.48 -27.12 3.50
C VAL A 132 -8.69 -27.95 3.06
N THR A 133 -9.62 -27.34 2.33
CA THR A 133 -10.81 -28.01 1.79
C THR A 133 -10.44 -29.15 0.83
N ARG A 134 -9.40 -28.96 0.00
CA ARG A 134 -8.88 -30.01 -0.88
C ARG A 134 -8.26 -31.16 -0.09
N ALA A 135 -7.48 -30.87 0.96
CA ALA A 135 -6.87 -31.89 1.79
C ALA A 135 -7.90 -32.77 2.52
N GLN A 136 -9.10 -32.25 2.79
CA GLN A 136 -10.23 -33.02 3.33
C GLN A 136 -11.01 -33.80 2.25
N GLY A 137 -10.57 -33.82 0.99
CA GLY A 137 -11.24 -34.52 -0.11
C GLY A 137 -12.40 -33.77 -0.76
N ARG A 138 -12.70 -32.53 -0.36
CA ARG A 138 -13.82 -31.72 -0.89
C ARG A 138 -13.38 -30.92 -2.13
N THR A 139 -12.92 -31.61 -3.17
CA THR A 139 -12.31 -31.03 -4.38
C THR A 139 -13.20 -30.01 -5.11
N ASP A 140 -14.51 -30.27 -5.24
CA ASP A 140 -15.44 -29.35 -5.91
C ASP A 140 -15.59 -28.01 -5.19
N GLN A 141 -15.61 -28.06 -3.85
CA GLN A 141 -15.68 -26.84 -3.03
C GLN A 141 -14.37 -26.06 -3.13
N ALA A 142 -13.23 -26.75 -3.08
CA ALA A 142 -11.92 -26.12 -3.28
C ALA A 142 -11.83 -25.39 -4.62
N ALA A 143 -12.34 -25.97 -5.71
CA ALA A 143 -12.35 -25.34 -7.02
C ALA A 143 -13.22 -24.06 -7.09
N LYS A 144 -14.30 -23.98 -6.30
CA LYS A 144 -15.10 -22.75 -6.18
C LYS A 144 -14.33 -21.65 -5.44
N LEU A 145 -13.61 -22.03 -4.38
CA LEU A 145 -12.78 -21.12 -3.58
C LEU A 145 -11.59 -20.57 -4.39
N ASP A 146 -10.90 -21.42 -5.15
CA ASP A 146 -9.79 -21.02 -6.04
C ASP A 146 -10.25 -20.03 -7.11
N ARG A 147 -11.41 -20.26 -7.74
CA ARG A 147 -12.01 -19.31 -8.69
C ARG A 147 -12.34 -17.96 -8.05
N ARG A 148 -12.69 -17.94 -6.77
CA ARG A 148 -12.89 -16.69 -6.03
C ARG A 148 -11.57 -15.99 -5.76
N ALA A 149 -10.53 -16.72 -5.36
CA ALA A 149 -9.19 -16.17 -5.18
C ALA A 149 -8.65 -15.56 -6.50
N ALA A 150 -8.76 -16.28 -7.61
CA ALA A 150 -8.31 -15.81 -8.93
C ALA A 150 -9.02 -14.52 -9.38
N ARG A 151 -10.34 -14.40 -9.12
CA ARG A 151 -11.08 -13.17 -9.40
C ARG A 151 -10.57 -11.97 -8.59
N LEU A 152 -10.19 -12.20 -7.33
CA LEU A 152 -9.62 -11.14 -6.48
C LEU A 152 -8.22 -10.71 -6.93
N GLU A 153 -7.41 -11.63 -7.46
CA GLU A 153 -6.09 -11.29 -8.03
C GLU A 153 -6.22 -10.47 -9.32
N LEU A 154 -7.13 -10.86 -10.22
CA LEU A 154 -7.37 -10.13 -11.45
C LEU A 154 -7.88 -8.71 -11.18
N ALA A 155 -8.67 -8.51 -10.13
CA ALA A 155 -9.16 -7.19 -9.73
C ALA A 155 -8.07 -6.27 -9.15
N ARG A 156 -6.85 -6.78 -8.91
CA ARG A 156 -5.72 -6.04 -8.33
C ARG A 156 -4.72 -5.55 -9.38
N ILE A 157 -4.82 -6.04 -10.62
CA ILE A 157 -4.02 -5.63 -11.79
C ILE A 157 -4.69 -4.43 -12.45
#